data_AF-A0A804JEP4-F1
#
_entry.id   AF-A0A804JEP4-F1
#
_cell.length_a   1.000
_cell.length_b   1.000
_cell.length_c   1.000
_cell.angle_alpha   90.00
_cell.angle_beta   90.00
_cell.angle_gamma   90.00
#
_symmetry.space_group_name_H-M   'P 1'
#
loop_
_entity.id
_entity.type
_entity.pdbx_description
1 polymer ?
#
loop_
_entity_poly.entity_id
_entity_poly.type
_entity_poly.pdbx_seq_one_letter_code
_entity_poly.pdbx_strand_id
1 'polypeptide(L)'
;MARLPPWVLFLLGSLVALFRVHLGSLRGCVRVSIGQVLLSVRCKDSNINHAQEALCHAKFKFPGRQKIIISGKWGFTKFSRAEYAKWKSENRIIPDGVNAKLLGCHAHLLIVNLERLS
;
A
#
# COMPACT_ATOMS: atom_id res chain seq x y z
N MET A 1 4.92 10.85 15.59
CA MET A 1 3.54 10.44 15.22
C MET A 1 3.46 10.16 13.72
N ALA A 2 3.29 8.91 13.31
CA ALA A 2 3.32 8.51 11.91
C ALA A 2 2.17 9.16 11.11
N ARG A 3 2.52 10.12 10.23
CA ARG A 3 1.62 10.78 9.26
C ARG A 3 1.31 9.84 8.09
N LEU A 4 0.97 8.58 8.35
CA LEU A 4 0.65 7.63 7.29
C LEU A 4 -0.78 7.88 6.81
N PRO A 5 -0.98 8.41 5.58
CA PRO A 5 -2.33 8.60 5.07
C PRO A 5 -3.00 7.22 4.88
N PRO A 6 -4.28 7.08 5.28
CA PRO A 6 -4.94 5.79 5.33
C PRO A 6 -5.20 5.15 3.97
N TRP A 7 -5.32 5.94 2.90
CA TRP A 7 -5.84 5.43 1.63
C TRP A 7 -4.75 4.96 0.71
N VAL A 8 -5.02 3.83 0.06
CA VAL A 8 -4.25 3.34 -1.07
C VAL A 8 -5.18 3.09 -2.23
N LEU A 9 -4.88 3.68 -3.38
CA LEU A 9 -5.43 3.21 -4.64
C LEU A 9 -4.45 2.23 -5.29
N PHE A 10 -5.00 1.15 -5.81
CA PHE A 10 -4.29 0.14 -6.57
C PHE A 10 -4.78 0.14 -8.02
N LEU A 11 -3.83 0.00 -8.94
CA LEU A 11 -4.11 -0.32 -10.34
C LEU A 11 -3.78 -1.80 -10.56
N LEU A 12 -4.81 -2.64 -10.73
CA LEU A 12 -4.68 -4.08 -10.93
C LEU A 12 -4.74 -4.44 -12.42
N GLY A 13 -3.81 -5.29 -12.87
CA GLY A 13 -3.86 -5.91 -14.19
C GLY A 13 -4.92 -7.01 -14.27
N SER A 14 -5.81 -6.98 -15.27
CA SER A 14 -6.88 -7.98 -15.45
C SER A 14 -6.60 -9.01 -16.56
N LEU A 15 -5.43 -8.99 -17.21
CA LEU A 15 -5.04 -9.96 -18.23
C LEU A 15 -3.56 -10.32 -18.06
N VAL A 16 -3.18 -11.56 -18.38
CA VAL A 16 -1.76 -11.92 -18.54
C VAL A 16 -1.23 -11.15 -19.75
N ALA A 17 -0.49 -10.09 -19.50
CA ALA A 17 0.10 -9.27 -20.54
C ALA A 17 1.63 -9.32 -20.39
N LEU A 18 2.32 -9.67 -21.47
CA LEU A 18 3.74 -9.42 -21.60
C LEU A 18 3.91 -7.91 -21.75
N PHE A 19 4.34 -7.24 -20.69
CA PHE A 19 4.46 -5.80 -20.70
C PHE A 19 5.81 -5.42 -21.30
N ARG A 20 5.80 -4.96 -22.56
CA ARG A 20 7.00 -4.54 -23.27
C ARG A 20 7.19 -3.04 -23.11
N VAL A 21 7.94 -2.63 -22.09
CA VAL A 21 8.28 -1.22 -21.87
C VAL A 21 9.44 -0.84 -22.79
N HIS A 22 9.22 0.10 -23.71
CA HIS A 22 10.30 0.78 -24.44
C HIS A 22 10.70 2.02 -23.64
N LEU A 23 11.67 1.88 -22.73
CA LEU A 23 12.33 3.00 -22.08
C LEU A 23 13.83 2.94 -22.45
N GLY A 24 14.19 3.52 -23.60
CA GLY A 24 15.59 3.56 -24.07
C GLY A 24 16.16 2.20 -24.53
N SER A 25 17.47 2.20 -24.84
CA SER A 25 18.24 1.11 -25.49
C SER A 25 18.21 -0.26 -24.75
N LEU A 26 17.68 -0.32 -23.53
CA LEU A 26 17.53 -1.54 -22.76
C LEU A 26 16.15 -2.17 -22.99
N ARG A 27 16.12 -3.32 -23.68
CA ARG A 27 14.91 -4.12 -23.86
C ARG A 27 14.59 -4.92 -22.60
N GLY A 28 13.83 -4.34 -21.68
CA GLY A 28 13.27 -5.03 -20.51
C GLY A 28 11.88 -5.60 -20.77
N CYS A 29 11.63 -6.84 -20.37
CA CYS A 29 10.30 -7.48 -20.40
C CYS A 29 9.84 -7.73 -18.95
N VAL A 30 8.66 -7.21 -18.58
CA VAL A 30 8.03 -7.51 -17.29
C VAL A 30 6.80 -8.39 -17.51
N ARG A 31 6.72 -9.50 -16.79
CA ARG A 31 5.56 -10.40 -16.80
C ARG A 31 4.64 -10.01 -15.66
N VAL A 32 3.36 -9.84 -15.96
CA VAL A 32 2.33 -9.47 -14.99
C VAL A 32 1.24 -10.53 -14.99
N SER A 33 0.94 -11.08 -13.81
CA SER A 33 -0.15 -12.04 -13.61
C SER A 33 -1.47 -11.33 -13.35
N ILE A 34 -2.59 -12.02 -13.60
CA ILE A 34 -3.93 -11.48 -13.32
C ILE A 34 -4.07 -11.22 -11.81
N GLY A 35 -4.56 -10.03 -11.45
CA GLY A 35 -4.72 -9.62 -10.04
C GLY A 35 -3.45 -9.07 -9.39
N GLN A 36 -2.32 -9.01 -10.11
CA GLN A 36 -1.12 -8.36 -9.62
C GLN A 36 -1.29 -6.83 -9.63
N VAL A 37 -0.84 -6.19 -8.56
CA VAL A 37 -0.77 -4.73 -8.44
C VAL A 37 0.36 -4.20 -9.32
N LEU A 38 0.04 -3.28 -10.22
CA LEU A 38 1.01 -2.58 -11.08
C LEU A 38 1.53 -1.31 -10.40
N LEU A 39 0.61 -0.45 -9.97
CA LEU A 39 0.91 0.81 -9.31
C LEU A 39 0.07 0.94 -8.04
N SER A 40 0.67 1.47 -6.98
CA SER A 40 0.00 1.79 -5.73
C SER A 40 0.33 3.23 -5.31
N VAL A 41 -0.68 3.99 -4.92
CA VAL A 41 -0.53 5.40 -4.50
C VAL A 41 -1.18 5.58 -3.14
N ARG A 42 -0.50 6.25 -2.21
CA ARG A 42 -1.08 6.63 -0.92
C ARG A 42 -1.57 8.06 -0.95
N CYS A 43 -2.80 8.29 -0.53
CA CYS A 43 -3.40 9.63 -0.51
C CYS A 43 -4.18 9.88 0.78
N LYS A 44 -4.33 11.15 1.13
CA LYS A 44 -5.30 11.59 2.14
C LYS A 44 -6.71 11.52 1.55
N ASP A 45 -7.71 11.42 2.41
CA ASP A 45 -9.14 11.39 2.06
C ASP A 45 -9.54 12.50 1.07
N SER A 46 -9.02 13.71 1.27
CA SER A 46 -9.34 14.88 0.44
C SER A 46 -8.90 14.74 -1.03
N ASN A 47 -7.88 13.93 -1.31
CA ASN A 47 -7.23 13.89 -2.63
C ASN A 47 -7.58 12.63 -3.43
N ILE A 48 -8.56 11.84 -2.99
CA ILE A 48 -8.90 10.56 -3.63
C ILE A 48 -9.32 10.76 -5.09
N ASN A 49 -10.14 11.77 -5.37
CA ASN A 49 -10.65 12.04 -6.72
C ASN A 49 -9.50 12.37 -7.69
N HIS A 50 -8.57 13.22 -7.27
CA HIS A 50 -7.39 13.56 -8.07
C HIS A 50 -6.47 12.36 -8.30
N ALA A 51 -6.33 11.49 -7.29
CA ALA A 51 -5.54 10.28 -7.43
C ALA A 51 -6.18 9.27 -8.40
N GLN A 52 -7.51 9.16 -8.38
CA GLN A 52 -8.25 8.31 -9.30
C GLN A 52 -8.12 8.80 -10.74
N GLU A 53 -8.22 10.11 -10.98
CA GLU A 53 -8.05 10.72 -12.30
C GLU A 53 -6.61 10.54 -12.82
N ALA A 54 -5.60 10.77 -11.97
CA ALA A 54 -4.21 10.54 -12.33
C ALA A 54 -3.95 9.06 -12.71
N LEU A 55 -4.57 8.12 -12.01
CA LEU A 55 -4.48 6.69 -12.32
C LEU A 55 -5.24 6.32 -13.60
N CYS A 56 -6.36 6.98 -13.90
CA CYS A 56 -7.04 6.86 -15.19
C CYS A 56 -6.12 7.30 -16.33
N HIS A 57 -5.41 8.42 -16.18
CA HIS A 57 -4.45 8.90 -17.19
C HIS A 57 -3.25 7.95 -17.33
N ALA A 58 -2.71 7.47 -16.21
CA ALA A 58 -1.61 6.52 -16.21
C ALA A 58 -1.99 5.20 -16.89
N LYS A 59 -3.22 4.70 -16.65
CA LYS A 59 -3.74 3.45 -17.20
C LYS A 59 -3.63 3.38 -18.73
N PHE A 60 -3.83 4.49 -19.45
CA PHE A 60 -3.72 4.52 -20.91
C PHE A 60 -2.33 4.20 -21.45
N LYS A 61 -1.28 4.34 -20.63
CA LYS A 61 0.08 3.95 -21.00
C LYS A 61 0.31 2.45 -20.87
N PHE A 62 -0.61 1.72 -20.24
CA PHE A 62 -0.51 0.29 -20.02
C PHE A 62 -1.36 -0.51 -21.03
N PRO A 63 -0.77 -1.32 -21.93
CA PRO A 63 -1.53 -2.27 -22.74
C PRO A 63 -2.38 -3.20 -21.88
N GLY A 64 -3.60 -3.50 -22.38
CA GLY A 64 -4.56 -4.39 -21.73
C GLY A 64 -5.64 -3.65 -20.93
N ARG A 65 -6.43 -4.42 -20.18
CA ARG A 65 -7.47 -3.87 -19.29
C ARG A 65 -6.97 -3.89 -17.85
N GLN A 66 -6.96 -2.71 -17.22
CA GLN A 66 -6.62 -2.54 -15.80
C GLN A 66 -7.82 -1.98 -15.02
N LYS A 67 -7.93 -2.35 -13.75
CA LYS A 67 -8.97 -1.85 -12.85
C LYS A 67 -8.33 -0.98 -11.77
N ILE A 68 -8.93 0.18 -11.52
CA ILE A 68 -8.56 1.04 -10.41
C ILE A 68 -9.43 0.65 -9.23
N ILE A 69 -8.80 0.35 -8.08
CA ILE A 69 -9.48 -0.12 -6.89
C ILE A 69 -9.01 0.72 -5.71
N ILE A 70 -9.97 1.14 -4.89
CA ILE A 70 -9.70 1.81 -3.63
C ILE A 70 -9.58 0.75 -2.54
N SER A 71 -8.46 0.73 -1.82
CA SER A 71 -8.23 -0.24 -0.76
C SER A 71 -8.90 0.16 0.55
N GLY A 72 -9.49 -0.82 1.22
CA GLY A 72 -9.94 -0.73 2.61
C GLY A 72 -8.83 -0.94 3.65
N LYS A 73 -7.58 -1.17 3.21
CA LYS A 73 -6.42 -1.31 4.10
C LYS A 73 -5.87 0.05 4.54
N TRP A 74 -5.12 0.07 5.63
CA TRP A 74 -4.42 1.25 6.10
C TRP A 74 -3.06 1.40 5.41
N GLY A 75 -2.96 2.27 4.41
CA GLY A 75 -1.71 2.45 3.67
C GLY A 75 -1.23 1.14 3.01
N PHE A 76 0.08 0.91 2.96
CA PHE A 76 0.67 -0.33 2.44
C PHE A 76 0.78 -1.45 3.49
N THR A 77 0.06 -1.33 4.61
CA THR A 77 0.05 -2.36 5.65
C THR A 77 -0.93 -3.48 5.33
N LYS A 78 -0.84 -4.58 6.08
CA LYS A 78 -1.77 -5.70 5.96
C LYS A 78 -3.12 -5.42 6.63
N PHE A 79 -3.21 -4.39 7.46
CA PHE A 79 -4.31 -4.17 8.41
C PHE A 79 -5.46 -3.40 7.78
N SER A 80 -6.68 -3.74 8.18
CA SER A 80 -7.85 -2.92 7.87
C SER A 80 -7.84 -1.63 8.67
N ARG A 81 -8.63 -0.63 8.27
CA ARG A 81 -8.69 0.64 9.01
C ARG A 81 -9.21 0.49 10.43
N ALA A 82 -10.21 -0.37 10.61
CA ALA A 82 -10.80 -0.65 11.91
C ALA A 82 -9.77 -1.34 12.83
N GLU A 83 -9.05 -2.33 12.31
CA GLU A 83 -7.97 -3.01 13.05
C GLU A 83 -6.85 -2.05 13.42
N TYR A 84 -6.43 -1.20 12.48
CA TYR A 84 -5.38 -0.22 12.73
C TYR A 84 -5.77 0.78 13.83
N ALA A 85 -7.02 1.26 13.83
CA ALA A 85 -7.53 2.15 14.87
C ALA A 85 -7.52 1.47 16.24
N LYS A 86 -7.97 0.20 16.31
CA LYS A 86 -7.98 -0.58 17.56
C LYS A 86 -6.59 -0.82 18.12
N TRP A 87 -5.64 -1.27 17.30
CA TRP A 87 -4.29 -1.52 17.78
C TRP A 87 -3.48 -0.27 18.04
N LYS A 88 -3.88 0.86 17.44
CA LYS A 88 -3.34 2.18 17.78
C LYS A 88 -3.80 2.62 19.16
N SER A 89 -5.07 2.39 19.54
CA SER A 89 -5.53 2.65 20.91
C SER A 89 -4.89 1.71 21.94
N GLU A 90 -4.57 0.48 21.53
CA GLU A 90 -3.86 -0.49 22.38
C GLU A 90 -2.33 -0.27 22.42
N ASN A 91 -1.80 0.74 21.73
CA ASN A 91 -0.36 1.03 21.59
C ASN A 91 0.50 -0.16 21.11
N ARG A 92 -0.09 -1.09 20.35
CA ARG A 92 0.60 -2.30 19.85
C ARG A 92 1.30 -2.10 18.50
N ILE A 93 1.14 -0.94 17.88
CA ILE A 93 1.74 -0.61 16.59
C ILE A 93 3.00 0.21 16.81
N ILE A 94 4.12 -0.26 16.26
CA ILE A 94 5.36 0.51 16.21
C ILE A 94 5.49 1.18 14.84
N PRO A 95 5.80 2.48 14.81
CA PRO A 95 6.11 3.16 13.56
C PRO A 95 7.55 2.84 13.11
N ASP A 96 7.69 2.19 11.96
CA ASP A 96 8.98 1.95 11.29
C ASP A 96 9.16 2.93 10.12
N GLY A 97 9.16 4.23 10.45
CA GLY A 97 9.29 5.33 9.50
C GLY A 97 8.14 5.40 8.49
N VAL A 98 8.22 4.60 7.42
CA VAL A 98 7.28 4.56 6.29
C VAL A 98 6.22 3.47 6.44
N ASN A 99 6.48 2.45 7.26
CA ASN A 99 5.58 1.33 7.53
C ASN A 99 5.23 1.25 9.02
N ALA A 100 4.28 0.38 9.35
CA ALA A 100 3.91 0.05 10.72
C ALA A 100 4.07 -1.44 10.94
N LYS A 101 4.85 -1.83 11.96
CA LYS A 101 4.91 -3.22 12.44
C LYS A 101 3.92 -3.41 13.59
N LEU A 102 3.24 -4.55 13.56
CA LEU A 102 2.49 -5.03 14.70
C LEU A 102 3.44 -5.71 15.67
N LEU A 103 3.37 -5.35 16.94
CA LEU A 103 4.00 -6.13 17.99
C LEU A 103 3.29 -7.48 18.15
N GLY A 104 3.98 -8.52 17.70
CA GLY A 104 3.61 -9.90 18.03
C GLY A 104 3.73 -10.13 19.54
N CYS A 105 3.08 -11.19 20.05
CA CYS A 105 3.03 -11.48 21.47
C CYS A 105 4.42 -11.57 22.13
N HIS A 106 5.42 -12.07 21.39
CA HIS A 106 6.79 -12.18 21.90
C HIS A 106 7.53 -10.82 21.97
N ALA A 107 7.33 -9.95 20.98
CA ALA A 107 7.96 -8.63 20.93
C ALA A 107 7.27 -7.63 21.90
N HIS A 108 5.98 -7.82 22.18
CA HIS A 108 5.23 -6.99 23.11
C HIS A 108 5.75 -7.11 24.55
N LEU A 109 6.07 -8.32 25.01
CA LEU A 109 6.59 -8.55 26.37
C LEU A 109 7.94 -7.86 26.60
N LEU A 110 8.81 -7.81 25.58
CA LEU A 110 10.13 -7.18 25.67
C LEU A 110 10.02 -5.65 25.83
N ILE A 111 9.06 -5.03 25.16
CA ILE A 111 8.88 -3.56 25.21
C ILE A 111 8.17 -3.14 26.50
N VAL A 112 7.15 -3.88 26.93
CA VAL A 112 6.47 -3.61 28.20
C VAL A 112 7.42 -3.80 29.39
N ASN A 113 8.36 -4.75 29.32
CA ASN A 113 9.41 -4.87 30.35
C ASN A 113 10.42 -3.72 30.32
N LEU A 114 10.75 -3.18 29.15
CA LEU A 114 11.64 -2.01 29.02
C LEU A 114 10.99 -0.72 29.53
N GLU A 115 9.71 -0.49 29.24
CA GLU A 115 8.95 0.66 29.75
C GLU A 115 8.63 0.58 31.25
N ARG A 116 8.64 -0.62 31.85
CA ARG A 116 8.49 -0.79 33.32
C ARG A 116 9.77 -0.59 34.11
N LEU A 117 10.94 -0.62 33.47
CA LEU A 117 12.26 -0.50 34.11
C LEU A 117 12.84 0.91 34.01
N SER A 118 12.09 1.88 33.49
CA SER A 118 12.38 3.32 33.46
C SER A 118 11.39 4.09 34.33
#